data_AF-A0A8S8YA76-F1
#
_entry.id   AF-A0A8S8YA76-F1
#
_cell.length_a   1.000
_cell.length_b   1.000
_cell.length_c   1.000
_cell.angle_alpha   90.00
_cell.angle_beta   90.00
_cell.angle_gamma   90.00
#
_symmetry.space_group_name_H-M   'P 1'
#
loop_
_entity.id
_entity.type
_entity.pdbx_description
1 polymer ?
#
loop_
_entity_poly.entity_id
_entity_poly.type
_entity_poly.pdbx_seq_one_letter_code
_entity_poly.pdbx_strand_id
1 'polypeptide(L)'
;MVNGGCSLAAGNGTLLRAMLPVSETAVGKIHYKATVSTLGGADLYQYPTDLPYYTLEVNYRAAFGSVFGAFFTFTVVATFVWGGLAVALRIMLSDDDDDTVTAKDLREESISVYDFNEG
;
A
#
# COMPACT_ATOMS: atom_id res chain seq x y z
N MET A 1 9.25 22.59 -23.48
CA MET A 1 9.75 21.33 -22.89
C MET A 1 8.55 20.52 -22.42
N VAL A 2 8.28 19.36 -23.01
CA VAL A 2 7.13 18.52 -22.60
C VAL A 2 7.55 17.75 -21.35
N ASN A 3 6.79 17.93 -20.26
CA ASN A 3 6.99 17.22 -18.99
C ASN A 3 6.82 15.71 -19.25
N GLY A 4 7.92 14.93 -19.15
CA GLY A 4 7.98 13.50 -19.54
C GLY A 4 8.70 13.17 -20.86
N GLY A 5 9.49 14.11 -21.41
CA GLY A 5 10.36 13.84 -22.57
C GLY A 5 11.56 12.96 -22.21
N CYS A 6 11.83 11.91 -22.99
CA CYS A 6 13.08 11.15 -22.86
C CYS A 6 14.25 12.06 -23.22
N SER A 7 15.31 12.06 -22.40
CA SER A 7 16.57 12.71 -22.74
C SER A 7 17.23 11.97 -23.91
N LEU A 8 17.77 12.70 -24.88
CA LEU A 8 18.62 12.11 -25.90
C LEU A 8 19.87 11.54 -25.24
N ALA A 9 20.26 10.31 -25.61
CA ALA A 9 21.41 9.63 -25.00
C ALA A 9 22.74 10.34 -25.30
N ALA A 10 22.84 11.09 -26.40
CA ALA A 10 24.01 11.88 -26.74
C ALA A 10 23.65 13.05 -27.69
N GLY A 11 23.94 14.28 -27.25
CA GLY A 11 24.02 15.47 -28.12
C GLY A 11 22.71 16.21 -28.43
N ASN A 12 22.83 17.19 -29.33
CA ASN A 12 21.71 17.94 -29.93
C ASN A 12 21.19 17.17 -31.14
N GLY A 13 20.06 16.49 -30.98
CA GLY A 13 19.40 15.72 -32.04
C GLY A 13 17.88 15.90 -32.03
N THR A 14 17.22 15.31 -33.02
CA THR A 14 15.76 15.30 -33.09
C THR A 14 15.24 13.96 -32.55
N LEU A 15 14.35 14.01 -31.56
CA LEU A 15 13.71 12.82 -31.00
C LEU A 15 12.43 12.50 -31.77
N LEU A 16 12.41 11.35 -32.44
CA LEU A 16 11.22 10.79 -33.06
C LEU A 16 10.53 9.86 -32.08
N ARG A 17 9.27 10.15 -31.72
CA ARG A 17 8.46 9.34 -30.80
C ARG A 17 7.18 8.90 -31.50
N ALA A 18 6.92 7.60 -31.46
CA ALA A 18 5.60 7.05 -31.79
C ALA A 18 4.78 6.89 -30.50
N MET A 19 3.53 7.32 -30.51
CA MET A 19 2.58 7.02 -29.43
C MET A 19 1.84 5.73 -29.79
N LEU A 20 2.18 4.64 -29.11
CA LEU A 20 1.50 3.36 -29.28
C LEU A 20 0.35 3.24 -28.26
N PRO A 21 -0.91 3.06 -28.70
CA PRO A 21 -2.02 2.86 -27.78
C PRO A 21 -1.96 1.44 -27.19
N VAL A 22 -1.55 1.33 -25.93
CA VAL A 22 -1.50 0.06 -25.19
C VAL A 22 -2.44 0.16 -23.99
N SER A 23 -3.29 -0.85 -23.78
CA SER A 23 -4.17 -0.92 -22.61
C SER A 23 -3.34 -1.01 -21.32
N GLU A 24 -3.78 -0.37 -20.23
CA GLU A 24 -3.09 -0.42 -18.93
C GLU A 24 -3.07 -1.82 -18.30
N THR A 25 -3.99 -2.68 -18.75
CA THR A 25 -4.11 -4.08 -18.33
C THR A 25 -3.32 -5.05 -19.21
N ALA A 26 -2.77 -4.58 -20.34
CA ALA A 26 -2.00 -5.43 -21.24
C ALA A 26 -0.61 -5.68 -20.64
N VAL A 27 -0.21 -6.95 -20.61
CA VAL A 27 1.12 -7.40 -20.17
C VAL A 27 1.73 -8.21 -21.28
N GLY A 28 3.01 -7.96 -21.59
CA GLY A 28 3.70 -8.74 -22.61
C GLY A 28 4.94 -8.07 -23.16
N LYS A 29 5.30 -8.46 -24.39
CA LYS A 29 6.50 -8.02 -25.08
C LYS A 29 6.10 -7.37 -26.41
N ILE A 30 6.61 -6.17 -26.66
CA ILE A 30 6.46 -5.46 -27.93
C ILE A 30 7.74 -5.66 -28.72
N HIS A 31 7.62 -6.24 -29.91
CA HIS A 31 8.69 -6.30 -30.89
C HIS A 31 8.56 -5.09 -31.82
N TYR A 32 9.58 -4.23 -31.87
CA TYR A 32 9.53 -3.00 -32.67
C TYR A 32 10.76 -2.83 -33.57
N LYS A 33 10.50 -2.24 -34.74
CA LYS A 33 11.50 -1.78 -35.72
C LYS A 33 11.01 -0.45 -36.29
N ALA A 34 11.87 0.57 -36.29
CA ALA A 34 11.57 1.88 -36.83
C ALA A 34 12.30 2.08 -38.17
N THR A 35 11.62 2.69 -39.14
CA THR A 35 12.21 3.06 -40.42
C THR A 35 11.86 4.52 -40.74
N VAL A 36 12.87 5.30 -41.11
CA VAL A 36 12.72 6.68 -41.55
C VAL A 36 13.24 6.78 -42.97
N SER A 37 12.47 7.42 -43.85
CA SER A 37 12.86 7.62 -45.25
C SER A 37 13.04 9.10 -45.56
N THR A 38 13.91 9.41 -46.52
CA THR A 38 14.04 10.76 -47.05
C THR A 38 12.82 11.13 -47.91
N LEU A 39 12.60 12.43 -48.13
CA LEU A 39 11.45 12.92 -48.91
C LEU A 39 11.38 12.32 -50.33
N GLY A 40 12.54 11.95 -50.88
CA GLY A 40 12.67 11.31 -52.21
C GLY A 40 12.59 9.79 -52.21
N GLY A 41 12.45 9.13 -51.04
CA GLY A 41 12.26 7.68 -50.93
C GLY A 41 13.48 6.82 -51.29
N ALA A 42 14.61 7.43 -51.69
CA ALA A 42 15.79 6.71 -52.16
C ALA A 42 16.61 6.09 -51.01
N ASP A 43 16.61 6.76 -49.84
CA ASP A 43 17.37 6.32 -48.67
C ASP A 43 16.43 5.96 -47.52
N LEU A 44 16.72 4.82 -46.89
CA LEU A 44 16.00 4.27 -45.74
C LEU A 44 16.96 4.07 -44.58
N TYR A 45 16.70 4.76 -43.47
CA TYR A 45 17.41 4.53 -42.22
C TYR A 45 16.56 3.64 -41.32
N GLN A 46 17.07 2.46 -40.98
CA GLN A 46 16.36 1.48 -40.15
C GLN A 46 17.02 1.38 -38.77
N TYR A 47 16.21 1.27 -37.73
CA TYR A 47 16.66 1.05 -36.37
C TYR A 47 15.84 -0.08 -35.72
N PRO A 48 16.47 -1.13 -35.17
CA PRO A 48 17.91 -1.41 -35.16
C PRO A 48 18.52 -1.69 -36.54
N THR A 49 19.79 -1.35 -36.72
CA THR A 49 20.56 -1.61 -37.96
C THR A 49 20.98 -3.08 -38.07
N ASP A 50 21.43 -3.67 -36.97
CA ASP A 50 22.05 -5.01 -36.96
C ASP A 50 21.11 -6.13 -36.48
N LEU A 51 20.01 -5.77 -35.80
CA LEU A 51 19.03 -6.71 -35.26
C LEU A 51 17.71 -6.63 -36.04
N PRO A 52 16.93 -7.72 -36.11
CA PRO A 52 15.64 -7.70 -36.78
C PRO A 52 14.60 -6.85 -36.03
N TYR A 53 14.67 -6.79 -34.69
CA TYR A 53 13.77 -6.02 -33.84
C TYR A 53 14.39 -5.80 -32.46
N TYR A 54 13.95 -4.75 -31.77
CA TYR A 54 14.11 -4.64 -30.32
C TYR A 54 12.87 -5.16 -29.60
N THR A 55 13.07 -5.59 -28.35
CA THR A 55 11.99 -6.05 -27.48
C THR A 55 11.83 -5.05 -26.34
N LEU A 56 10.62 -4.50 -26.20
CA LEU A 56 10.21 -3.69 -25.06
C LEU A 56 9.23 -4.49 -24.20
N GLU A 57 9.55 -4.68 -22.93
CA GLU A 57 8.66 -5.36 -22.00
C GLU A 57 7.64 -4.36 -21.43
N VAL A 58 6.35 -4.66 -21.62
CA VAL A 58 5.24 -3.90 -21.06
C VAL A 58 4.80 -4.59 -19.80
N ASN A 59 5.13 -3.95 -18.68
CA ASN A 59 4.65 -4.37 -17.38
C ASN A 59 3.22 -3.89 -17.16
N TYR A 60 2.48 -4.62 -16.33
CA TYR A 60 1.16 -4.21 -15.87
C TYR A 60 1.24 -2.82 -15.20
N ARG A 61 0.43 -1.87 -15.65
CA ARG A 61 0.42 -0.48 -15.15
C ARG A 61 -0.91 -0.05 -14.52
N ALA A 62 -1.90 -0.94 -14.41
CA ALA A 62 -3.16 -0.54 -13.82
C ALA A 62 -2.97 -0.13 -12.35
N ALA A 63 -3.70 0.89 -11.92
CA ALA A 63 -3.64 1.38 -10.55
C ALA A 63 -4.10 0.28 -9.58
N PHE A 64 -3.16 -0.23 -8.78
CA PHE A 64 -3.46 -1.22 -7.75
C PHE A 64 -4.19 -0.53 -6.59
N GLY A 65 -5.52 -0.56 -6.64
CA GLY A 65 -6.38 -0.21 -5.52
C GLY A 65 -6.86 1.24 -5.48
N SER A 66 -8.03 1.42 -4.86
CA SER A 66 -8.59 2.74 -4.56
C SER A 66 -7.96 3.29 -3.29
N VAL A 67 -7.49 4.54 -3.33
CA VAL A 67 -7.02 5.28 -2.15
C VAL A 67 -8.07 5.25 -1.03
N PHE A 68 -9.35 5.36 -1.39
CA PHE A 68 -10.45 5.24 -0.44
C PHE A 68 -10.53 3.84 0.19
N GLY A 69 -10.35 2.79 -0.60
CA GLY A 69 -10.31 1.42 -0.10
C GLY A 69 -9.15 1.18 0.88
N ALA A 70 -7.99 1.79 0.63
CA ALA A 70 -6.85 1.73 1.53
C ALA A 70 -7.13 2.44 2.87
N PHE A 71 -7.76 3.62 2.85
CA PHE A 71 -8.16 4.30 4.09
C PHE A 71 -9.24 3.53 4.86
N PHE A 72 -10.18 2.90 4.16
CA PHE A 72 -11.21 2.09 4.78
C PHE A 72 -10.61 0.93 5.57
N THR A 73 -9.78 0.09 4.94
CA THR A 73 -9.18 -1.07 5.62
C THR A 73 -8.21 -0.64 6.72
N PHE A 74 -7.43 0.42 6.48
CA PHE A 74 -6.55 0.99 7.50
C PHE A 74 -7.32 1.46 8.74
N THR A 75 -8.41 2.20 8.55
CA THR A 75 -9.23 2.72 9.66
C THR A 75 -9.89 1.59 10.44
N VAL A 76 -10.41 0.58 9.75
CA VAL A 76 -10.96 -0.62 10.39
C VAL A 76 -9.90 -1.25 11.32
N VAL A 77 -8.70 -1.54 10.82
CA VAL A 77 -7.63 -2.14 11.64
C VAL A 77 -7.22 -1.21 12.79
N ALA A 78 -7.03 0.10 12.51
CA ALA A 78 -6.63 1.07 13.52
C ALA A 78 -7.65 1.18 14.66
N THR A 79 -8.95 1.18 14.35
CA THR A 79 -10.01 1.22 15.37
C THR A 79 -10.06 -0.06 16.20
N PHE A 80 -9.82 -1.24 15.63
CA PHE A 80 -9.74 -2.47 16.43
C PHE A 80 -8.53 -2.47 17.38
N VAL A 81 -7.35 -2.04 16.90
CA VAL A 81 -6.12 -2.05 17.71
C VAL A 81 -6.17 -0.97 18.80
N TRP A 82 -6.40 0.29 18.44
CA TRP A 82 -6.43 1.40 19.40
C TRP A 82 -7.73 1.48 20.17
N GLY A 83 -8.86 1.14 19.56
CA GLY A 83 -10.13 1.03 20.28
C GLY A 83 -10.15 -0.14 21.26
N GLY A 84 -9.60 -1.30 20.89
CA GLY A 84 -9.46 -2.43 21.81
C GLY A 84 -8.59 -2.10 23.03
N LEU A 85 -7.46 -1.42 22.81
CA LEU A 85 -6.59 -0.94 23.90
C LEU A 85 -7.28 0.12 24.77
N ALA A 86 -7.97 1.08 24.15
CA ALA A 86 -8.67 2.14 24.88
C ALA A 86 -9.80 1.59 25.76
N VAL A 87 -10.52 0.56 25.29
CA VAL A 87 -11.57 -0.11 26.08
C VAL A 87 -10.96 -0.85 27.28
N ALA A 88 -9.86 -1.58 27.09
CA ALA A 88 -9.19 -2.27 28.19
C ALA A 88 -8.69 -1.28 29.27
N LEU A 89 -8.05 -0.18 28.84
CA LEU A 89 -7.62 0.89 29.75
C LEU A 89 -8.81 1.55 30.45
N ARG A 90 -9.92 1.80 29.75
CA ARG A 90 -11.13 2.35 30.37
C ARG A 90 -11.65 1.46 31.48
N ILE A 91 -11.71 0.15 31.26
CA ILE A 91 -12.23 -0.79 32.27
C ILE A 91 -11.32 -0.78 33.50
N MET A 92 -9.99 -0.87 33.32
CA MET A 92 -9.05 -0.82 34.46
C MET A 92 -9.08 0.50 35.22
N LEU A 93 -9.33 1.63 34.55
CA LEU A 93 -9.33 2.95 35.18
C LEU A 93 -10.70 3.36 35.75
N SER A 94 -11.78 2.71 35.32
CA SER A 94 -13.15 2.96 35.81
C SER A 94 -13.53 2.05 36.98
N ASP A 95 -12.68 1.07 37.33
CA ASP A 95 -12.89 0.13 38.44
C ASP A 95 -12.31 0.65 39.77
N ASP A 96 -11.81 1.90 39.82
CA ASP A 96 -11.06 2.46 40.95
C ASP A 96 -11.85 3.52 41.76
N ASP A 97 -13.18 3.63 41.54
CA ASP A 97 -14.04 4.59 42.26
C ASP A 97 -14.90 3.95 43.38
N ASP A 98 -14.75 2.66 43.71
CA ASP A 98 -15.54 2.03 44.79
C ASP A 98 -14.79 1.01 45.68
N ASP A 99 -13.45 0.96 45.67
CA ASP A 99 -12.67 0.00 46.49
C ASP A 99 -11.56 0.65 47.33
N THR A 100 -11.81 1.82 47.93
CA THR A 100 -11.04 2.21 49.12
C THR A 100 -11.56 1.41 50.31
N VAL A 101 -10.99 0.21 50.54
CA VAL A 101 -11.19 -0.55 51.78
C VAL A 101 -10.75 0.33 52.95
N THR A 102 -11.72 0.98 53.57
CA THR A 102 -11.49 1.83 54.72
C THR A 102 -11.24 0.90 55.90
N ALA A 103 -10.22 1.17 56.72
CA ALA A 103 -9.79 0.35 57.87
C ALA A 103 -10.87 0.06 58.95
N LYS A 104 -12.12 0.45 58.72
CA LYS A 104 -13.31 0.10 59.51
C LYS A 104 -13.82 -1.32 59.21
N ASP A 105 -13.64 -1.85 57.99
CA ASP A 105 -14.09 -3.21 57.63
C ASP A 105 -13.29 -4.33 58.32
N LEU A 106 -12.02 -4.06 58.66
CA LEU A 106 -11.14 -5.01 59.34
C LEU A 106 -11.42 -5.20 60.84
N ARG A 107 -12.45 -4.51 61.39
CA ARG A 107 -12.80 -4.61 62.82
C ARG A 107 -14.08 -5.39 63.10
N GLU A 108 -14.86 -5.74 62.09
CA GLU A 108 -16.14 -6.47 62.27
C GLU A 108 -16.00 -7.98 61.99
N GLU A 109 -14.89 -8.41 61.41
CA GLU A 109 -14.59 -9.84 61.21
C GLU A 109 -14.02 -10.47 62.51
N SER A 110 -14.78 -10.39 63.61
CA SER A 110 -14.52 -11.22 64.78
C SER A 110 -14.97 -12.66 64.48
N ILE A 111 -13.99 -13.44 64.01
CA ILE A 111 -13.88 -14.91 64.01
C ILE A 111 -15.02 -15.61 64.77
N SER A 112 -15.93 -16.28 64.05
CA SER A 112 -16.75 -17.36 64.62
C SER A 112 -16.07 -18.70 64.36
N VAL A 113 -15.43 -19.23 65.39
CA VAL A 113 -14.96 -20.62 65.46
C VAL A 113 -16.19 -21.53 65.40
N TYR A 114 -16.28 -22.39 64.37
CA TYR A 114 -17.30 -23.42 64.30
C TYR A 114 -16.95 -24.54 65.30
N ASP A 115 -17.75 -24.69 66.36
CA ASP A 115 -17.77 -25.90 67.18
C ASP A 115 -18.83 -26.85 66.60
N PHE A 116 -18.38 -28.00 66.11
CA PHE A 116 -19.22 -29.08 65.60
C PHE A 116 -19.26 -30.15 66.70
N ASN A 117 -20.29 -30.14 67.53
CA ASN A 117 -20.55 -31.22 68.48
C ASN A 117 -21.86 -31.93 68.11
N GLU A 118 -21.73 -33.24 67.90
CA GLU A 118 -22.75 -34.21 67.54
C GLU A 118 -23.72 -34.48 68.72
N GLY A 119 -24.97 -34.83 68.41
CA GLY A 119 -25.88 -35.52 69.34
C GLY A 119 -27.21 -34.84 69.58
#